data_AF-A0AAV4S1W8-F1
#
_entry.id   AF-A0AAV4S1W8-F1
#
_cell.length_a   1.000
_cell.length_b   1.000
_cell.length_c   1.000
_cell.angle_alpha   90.00
_cell.angle_beta   90.00
_cell.angle_gamma   90.00
#
_symmetry.space_group_name_H-M   'P 1'
#
loop_
_entity.id
_entity.type
_entity.pdbx_description
1 polymer ?
#
loop_
_entity_poly.entity_id
_entity_poly.type
_entity_poly.pdbx_seq_one_letter_code
_entity_poly.pdbx_strand_id
1 'polypeptide(L)'
;MYRPSSVWILVLLKVIESCPHDFFEASEDTCLHLAQPTSQIPKEEYCNQKGGELFGRPLTPDMEDPLANEIAMAASMWIPNGAYIGMERTSRLDFGRDDDTWVFFDEQDNPFPESQYTVWATFANSGEDCAVVGLDDNLYVSPVNCVNTFALLCEKDELPCESPNLYYSNYDGSCLAVLKDYKSYENGLTSCPDGHLMKVKNESDLEEVAQAFFNGRFFGGVYIGLEKKNGKWQYISG
;
A
#
# COMPACT_ATOMS: atom_id res chain seq x y z
N MET A 1 45.12 1.59 -19.15
CA MET A 1 44.02 0.63 -18.96
C MET A 1 42.78 1.44 -18.61
N TYR A 2 41.94 1.78 -19.60
CA TYR A 2 40.70 2.53 -19.40
C TYR A 2 39.66 1.57 -18.82
N ARG A 3 39.27 1.73 -17.56
CA ARG A 3 38.04 1.10 -17.07
C ARG A 3 36.89 1.94 -17.61
N PRO A 4 35.97 1.41 -18.43
CA PRO A 4 34.77 2.14 -18.78
C PRO A 4 34.04 2.46 -17.48
N SER A 5 33.84 3.74 -17.19
CA SER A 5 33.04 4.20 -16.07
C SER A 5 31.66 3.58 -16.22
N SER A 6 31.28 2.76 -15.25
CA SER A 6 30.00 2.08 -15.18
C SER A 6 28.90 3.13 -14.97
N VAL A 7 28.19 3.52 -16.03
CA VAL A 7 27.04 4.42 -15.92
C VAL A 7 25.76 3.62 -16.12
N TRP A 8 24.85 3.80 -15.17
CA TRP A 8 23.60 3.06 -15.03
C TRP A 8 22.44 3.97 -15.40
N ILE A 9 21.19 3.53 -15.35
CA ILE A 9 20.06 4.35 -15.80
C ILE A 9 18.97 4.38 -14.74
N LEU A 10 18.44 5.58 -14.50
CA LEU A 10 17.28 5.81 -13.66
C LEU A 10 16.04 5.98 -14.53
N VAL A 11 15.08 5.09 -14.34
CA VAL A 11 13.90 4.98 -15.18
C VAL A 11 12.66 5.13 -14.32
N LEU A 12 11.76 6.00 -14.76
CA LEU A 12 10.40 6.08 -14.29
C LEU A 12 9.54 5.22 -15.22
N LEU A 13 9.08 4.06 -14.75
CA LEU A 13 8.12 3.21 -15.44
C LEU A 13 6.69 3.65 -15.13
N LYS A 14 5.81 3.48 -16.12
CA LYS A 14 4.37 3.50 -15.90
C LYS A 14 4.00 2.32 -14.99
N VAL A 15 3.10 2.56 -14.05
CA VAL A 15 2.71 1.62 -13.00
C VAL A 15 2.29 0.28 -13.61
N ILE A 16 2.89 -0.82 -13.14
CA ILE A 16 2.29 -2.14 -13.27
C ILE A 16 1.35 -2.23 -12.08
N GLU A 17 0.09 -1.89 -12.32
CA GLU A 17 -0.99 -1.89 -11.33
C GLU A 17 -1.35 -3.33 -11.02
N SER A 18 -0.65 -3.95 -10.07
CA SER A 18 -1.05 -5.25 -9.54
C SER A 18 -0.75 -5.31 -8.06
N CYS A 19 -1.63 -5.97 -7.31
CA CYS A 19 -1.41 -6.19 -5.90
C CYS A 19 -0.12 -6.98 -5.63
N PRO A 20 0.56 -6.70 -4.50
CA PRO A 20 1.65 -7.54 -4.03
C PRO A 20 1.24 -8.99 -3.97
N HIS A 21 2.20 -9.91 -4.07
CA HIS A 21 1.95 -11.35 -3.97
C HIS A 21 1.11 -11.79 -2.75
N ASP A 22 1.24 -11.09 -1.61
CA ASP A 22 0.50 -11.42 -0.38
C ASP A 22 -0.88 -10.76 -0.30
N PHE A 23 -1.25 -9.92 -1.27
CA PHE A 23 -2.50 -9.16 -1.33
C PHE A 23 -3.33 -9.62 -2.53
N PHE A 24 -4.64 -9.38 -2.46
CA PHE A 24 -5.56 -9.55 -3.57
C PHE A 24 -6.15 -8.20 -3.99
N GLU A 25 -6.55 -8.12 -5.26
CA GLU A 25 -7.19 -6.93 -5.84
C GLU A 25 -8.64 -6.83 -5.35
N ALA A 26 -8.95 -5.76 -4.63
CA ALA A 26 -10.29 -5.49 -4.11
C ALA A 26 -11.03 -4.42 -4.90
N SER A 27 -10.30 -3.48 -5.52
CA SER A 27 -10.79 -2.52 -6.51
C SER A 27 -9.66 -2.15 -7.49
N GLU A 28 -9.92 -1.20 -8.40
CA GLU A 28 -8.90 -0.70 -9.35
C GLU A 28 -7.67 -0.10 -8.65
N ASP A 29 -7.85 0.46 -7.46
CA ASP A 29 -6.82 1.17 -6.69
C ASP A 29 -6.53 0.56 -5.31
N THR A 30 -7.32 -0.43 -4.86
CA THR A 30 -7.22 -0.99 -3.51
C THR A 30 -6.79 -2.45 -3.55
N CYS A 31 -5.73 -2.77 -2.80
CA CYS A 31 -5.36 -4.12 -2.45
C CYS A 31 -5.74 -4.44 -1.00
N LEU A 32 -6.18 -5.67 -0.77
CA LEU A 32 -6.46 -6.17 0.57
C LEU A 32 -5.59 -7.39 0.89
N HIS A 33 -5.24 -7.56 2.17
CA HIS A 33 -4.56 -8.74 2.68
C HIS A 33 -5.33 -9.31 3.87
N LEU A 34 -5.70 -10.59 3.77
CA LEU A 34 -6.38 -11.30 4.84
C LEU A 34 -5.37 -12.18 5.62
N ALA A 35 -4.96 -11.71 6.79
CA ALA A 35 -3.98 -12.37 7.64
C ALA A 35 -4.61 -13.47 8.52
N GLN A 36 -3.80 -14.47 8.89
CA GLN A 36 -4.20 -15.54 9.81
C GLN A 36 -4.73 -15.02 11.16
N PRO A 37 -5.58 -15.78 11.86
CA PRO A 37 -6.26 -15.30 13.03
C PRO A 37 -5.26 -15.07 14.15
N THR A 38 -5.33 -13.91 14.77
CA THR A 38 -4.40 -13.49 15.81
C THR A 38 -5.11 -12.73 16.91
N SER A 39 -4.58 -12.88 18.13
CA SER A 39 -4.93 -12.03 19.28
C SER A 39 -3.84 -11.01 19.58
N GLN A 40 -2.82 -10.90 18.70
CA GLN A 40 -1.74 -9.94 18.87
C GLN A 40 -2.25 -8.50 18.81
N ILE A 41 -1.66 -7.66 19.65
CA ILE A 41 -1.86 -6.22 19.74
C ILE A 41 -0.45 -5.61 19.85
N PRO A 42 -0.13 -4.51 19.15
CA PRO A 42 -0.99 -3.75 18.22
C PRO A 42 -1.18 -4.44 16.87
N LYS A 43 -2.37 -4.31 16.27
CA LYS A 43 -2.73 -4.99 15.00
C LYS A 43 -2.16 -4.23 13.80
N GLU A 44 -2.06 -2.91 13.94
CA GLU A 44 -1.49 -1.95 13.01
C GLU A 44 -0.04 -2.30 12.67
N GLU A 45 0.74 -2.76 13.66
CA GLU A 45 2.13 -3.16 13.46
C GLU A 45 2.25 -4.32 12.46
N TYR A 46 1.29 -5.25 12.44
CA TYR A 46 1.28 -6.34 11.46
C TYR A 46 1.09 -5.80 10.03
N CYS A 47 0.09 -4.96 9.81
CA CYS A 47 -0.20 -4.40 8.49
C CYS A 47 0.95 -3.51 8.01
N ASN A 48 1.53 -2.70 8.91
CA ASN A 48 2.70 -1.87 8.62
C ASN A 48 3.92 -2.72 8.18
N GLN A 49 4.14 -3.87 8.81
CA GLN A 49 5.21 -4.80 8.40
C GLN A 49 4.96 -5.43 7.01
N LYS A 50 3.70 -5.53 6.59
CA LYS A 50 3.30 -5.93 5.23
C LYS A 50 3.30 -4.77 4.23
N GLY A 51 3.61 -3.55 4.68
CA GLY A 51 3.68 -2.35 3.86
C GLY A 51 2.30 -1.84 3.43
N GLY A 52 1.29 -2.05 4.27
CA GLY A 52 -0.04 -1.43 4.16
C GLY A 52 -0.51 -1.00 5.55
N GLU A 53 -1.79 -0.67 5.69
CA GLU A 53 -2.40 -0.24 6.95
C GLU A 53 -3.55 -1.17 7.35
N LEU A 54 -4.10 -0.99 8.55
CA LEU A 54 -5.25 -1.78 9.00
C LEU A 54 -6.51 -1.25 8.30
N PHE A 55 -7.19 -2.08 7.50
CA PHE A 55 -8.37 -1.66 6.75
C PHE A 55 -9.39 -1.08 7.71
N GLY A 56 -9.78 0.17 7.52
CA GLY A 56 -10.62 0.85 8.49
C GLY A 56 -11.85 1.51 7.89
N ARG A 57 -11.76 2.04 6.66
CA ARG A 57 -12.79 2.85 5.99
C ARG A 57 -14.06 2.05 5.60
N PRO A 58 -15.17 2.74 5.26
CA PRO A 58 -16.36 2.05 4.77
C PRO A 58 -16.07 1.23 3.51
N LEU A 59 -16.58 -0.01 3.46
CA LEU A 59 -16.53 -0.84 2.26
C LEU A 59 -17.29 -0.18 1.11
N THR A 60 -16.65 -0.10 -0.04
CA THR A 60 -17.29 0.34 -1.29
C THR A 60 -17.91 -0.88 -2.01
N PRO A 61 -18.97 -0.69 -2.82
CA PRO A 61 -19.69 -1.80 -3.44
C PRO A 61 -18.82 -2.71 -4.34
N ASP A 62 -17.77 -2.17 -4.93
CA ASP A 62 -16.81 -2.90 -5.77
C ASP A 62 -15.87 -3.81 -4.96
N MET A 63 -15.67 -3.54 -3.67
CA MET A 63 -14.85 -4.35 -2.77
C MET A 63 -15.62 -5.51 -2.10
N GLU A 64 -16.95 -5.48 -2.08
CA GLU A 64 -17.79 -6.46 -1.39
C GLU A 64 -17.57 -7.89 -1.92
N ASP A 65 -17.67 -8.08 -3.24
CA ASP A 65 -17.55 -9.40 -3.88
C ASP A 65 -16.12 -9.98 -3.75
N PRO A 66 -15.03 -9.24 -4.05
CA PRO A 66 -13.66 -9.72 -3.83
C PRO A 66 -13.41 -10.13 -2.37
N LEU A 67 -13.81 -9.29 -1.41
CA LEU A 67 -13.61 -9.58 0.01
C LEU A 67 -14.42 -10.80 0.47
N ALA A 68 -15.69 -10.92 0.05
CA ALA A 68 -16.53 -12.06 0.38
C ALA A 68 -15.90 -13.37 -0.11
N ASN A 69 -15.36 -13.38 -1.34
CA ASN A 69 -14.72 -14.55 -1.93
C ASN A 69 -13.46 -14.95 -1.14
N GLU A 70 -12.63 -13.99 -0.74
CA GLU A 70 -11.41 -14.28 0.01
C GLU A 70 -11.69 -14.76 1.44
N ILE A 71 -12.67 -14.18 2.13
CA ILE A 71 -13.10 -14.70 3.44
C ILE A 71 -13.64 -16.13 3.29
N ALA A 72 -14.43 -16.41 2.24
CA ALA A 72 -14.94 -17.75 1.97
C ALA A 72 -13.81 -18.76 1.66
N MET A 73 -12.79 -18.34 0.91
CA MET A 73 -11.60 -19.16 0.62
C MET A 73 -10.79 -19.42 1.90
N ALA A 74 -10.55 -18.40 2.73
CA ALA A 74 -9.85 -18.54 4.00
C ALA A 74 -10.63 -19.44 4.98
N ALA A 75 -11.96 -19.35 5.03
CA ALA A 75 -12.82 -20.21 5.84
C ALA A 75 -12.68 -21.70 5.51
N SER A 76 -12.36 -22.04 4.26
CA SER A 76 -12.08 -23.42 3.89
C SER A 76 -10.75 -23.96 4.44
N MET A 77 -9.82 -23.09 4.82
CA MET A 77 -8.46 -23.45 5.24
C MET A 77 -8.23 -23.29 6.75
N TRP A 78 -8.75 -22.22 7.36
CA TRP A 78 -8.50 -21.88 8.76
C TRP A 78 -9.67 -21.05 9.35
N ILE A 79 -10.90 -21.56 9.28
CA ILE A 79 -12.16 -21.05 9.92
C ILE A 79 -12.03 -19.65 10.59
N PRO A 80 -11.95 -18.54 9.83
CA PRO A 80 -12.14 -17.22 10.39
C PRO A 80 -13.64 -16.91 10.42
N ASN A 81 -14.16 -16.61 11.60
CA ASN A 81 -15.54 -16.09 11.75
C ASN A 81 -15.65 -14.60 11.38
N GLY A 82 -14.53 -13.97 11.00
CA GLY A 82 -14.42 -12.57 10.62
C GLY A 82 -12.96 -12.09 10.65
N ALA A 83 -12.76 -10.86 10.21
CA ALA A 83 -11.49 -10.15 10.20
C ALA A 83 -11.61 -8.82 10.95
N TYR A 84 -10.63 -8.51 11.79
CA TYR A 84 -10.49 -7.21 12.43
C TYR A 84 -10.28 -6.11 11.38
N ILE A 85 -10.90 -4.97 11.66
CA ILE A 85 -10.74 -3.71 10.93
C ILE A 85 -10.27 -2.61 11.91
N GLY A 86 -9.82 -1.48 11.39
CA GLY A 86 -9.25 -0.36 12.15
C GLY A 86 -10.25 0.49 12.94
N MET A 87 -11.54 0.13 12.93
CA MET A 87 -12.55 0.81 13.73
C MET A 87 -12.41 0.44 15.21
N GLU A 88 -12.15 1.45 16.04
CA GLU A 88 -12.12 1.35 17.50
C GLU A 88 -13.10 2.33 18.15
N ARG A 89 -13.49 2.02 19.39
CA ARG A 89 -14.34 2.88 20.20
C ARG A 89 -13.54 4.08 20.75
N THR A 90 -14.03 5.31 20.61
CA THR A 90 -13.32 6.53 21.03
C THR A 90 -12.94 6.54 22.52
N SER A 91 -13.75 5.93 23.38
CA SER A 91 -13.45 5.79 24.81
C SER A 91 -12.15 5.02 25.12
N ARG A 92 -11.65 4.24 24.15
CA ARG A 92 -10.36 3.53 24.22
C ARG A 92 -9.20 4.39 23.72
N LEU A 93 -9.47 5.29 22.76
CA LEU A 93 -8.48 6.16 22.13
C LEU A 93 -8.15 7.39 22.97
N ASP A 94 -9.14 7.93 23.69
CA ASP A 94 -9.01 9.15 24.49
C ASP A 94 -9.60 8.92 25.89
N PHE A 95 -8.74 8.87 26.93
CA PHE A 95 -9.16 8.73 28.34
C PHE A 95 -9.92 9.99 28.81
N GLY A 96 -11.16 10.17 28.40
CA GLY A 96 -11.98 11.28 28.88
C GLY A 96 -13.12 11.76 27.98
N ARG A 97 -13.39 11.12 26.84
CA ARG A 97 -14.64 11.36 26.11
C ARG A 97 -15.67 10.34 26.52
N ASP A 98 -16.78 10.81 27.10
CA ASP A 98 -17.99 10.03 27.38
C ASP A 98 -18.79 9.72 26.09
N ASP A 99 -18.17 9.86 24.90
CA ASP A 99 -18.82 9.54 23.65
C ASP A 99 -18.61 8.06 23.31
N ASP A 100 -19.70 7.35 23.10
CA ASP A 100 -19.73 5.94 22.77
C ASP A 100 -19.60 5.75 21.25
N THR A 101 -18.74 6.54 20.61
CA THR A 101 -18.66 6.60 19.16
C THR A 101 -17.55 5.70 18.64
N TRP A 102 -17.76 5.12 17.46
CA TRP A 102 -16.76 4.33 16.76
C TRP A 102 -16.12 5.16 15.66
N VAL A 103 -14.79 5.12 15.59
CA VAL A 103 -14.03 5.89 14.62
C VAL A 103 -12.82 5.11 14.14
N PHE A 104 -12.54 5.22 12.86
CA PHE A 104 -11.26 4.89 12.27
C PHE A 104 -10.53 6.19 11.92
N PHE A 105 -9.22 6.23 12.13
CA PHE A 105 -8.36 7.31 11.66
C PHE A 105 -7.43 6.74 10.59
N ASP A 106 -7.42 7.35 9.41
CA ASP A 106 -6.45 7.02 8.36
C ASP A 106 -5.03 7.50 8.72
N GLU A 107 -4.05 7.22 7.86
CA GLU A 107 -2.66 7.66 8.04
C GLU A 107 -2.49 9.19 8.13
N GLN A 108 -3.48 9.98 7.73
CA GLN A 108 -3.47 11.44 7.82
C GLN A 108 -4.32 11.98 8.99
N ASP A 109 -4.68 11.12 9.94
CA ASP A 109 -5.53 11.44 11.10
C ASP A 109 -6.94 11.96 10.71
N ASN A 110 -7.46 11.61 9.53
CA ASN A 110 -8.85 11.93 9.18
C ASN A 110 -9.81 10.94 9.83
N PRO A 111 -10.85 11.41 10.55
CA PRO A 111 -11.80 10.52 11.21
C PRO A 111 -12.88 10.01 10.24
N PHE A 112 -13.09 8.70 10.23
CA PHE A 112 -14.21 8.00 9.62
C PHE A 112 -15.15 7.49 10.73
N PRO A 113 -16.20 8.25 11.09
CA PRO A 113 -17.13 7.86 12.14
C PRO A 113 -18.10 6.77 11.68
N GLU A 114 -18.59 5.96 12.63
CA GLU A 114 -19.62 4.91 12.45
C GLU A 114 -20.78 5.31 11.54
N SER A 115 -21.26 6.55 11.67
CA SER A 115 -22.37 7.09 10.86
C SER A 115 -22.16 7.06 9.34
N GLN A 116 -20.91 6.89 8.88
CA GLN A 116 -20.57 6.76 7.47
C GLN A 116 -20.60 5.30 6.97
N TYR A 117 -20.73 4.32 7.87
CA TYR A 117 -20.75 2.89 7.54
C TYR A 117 -22.21 2.45 7.38
N THR A 118 -22.67 2.33 6.14
CA THR A 118 -24.02 1.82 5.83
C THR A 118 -24.22 0.37 6.22
N VAL A 119 -23.12 -0.35 6.47
CA VAL A 119 -23.07 -1.78 6.81
C VAL A 119 -22.75 -2.03 8.28
N TRP A 120 -22.99 -1.08 9.20
CA TRP A 120 -22.75 -1.33 10.63
C TRP A 120 -23.81 -2.27 11.24
N ALA A 121 -23.37 -3.34 11.91
CA ALA A 121 -24.19 -4.51 12.22
C ALA A 121 -25.13 -4.37 13.42
N THR A 122 -24.83 -3.57 14.47
CA THR A 122 -25.74 -3.20 15.60
C THR A 122 -24.98 -2.55 16.79
N PHE A 123 -25.70 -2.28 17.89
CA PHE A 123 -25.21 -1.74 19.18
C PHE A 123 -24.10 -2.59 19.81
N ALA A 124 -23.00 -1.94 20.20
CA ALA A 124 -21.94 -2.55 20.99
C ALA A 124 -22.38 -2.83 22.45
N ASN A 125 -21.98 -3.99 22.98
CA ASN A 125 -22.08 -4.30 24.40
C ASN A 125 -20.91 -3.70 25.18
N SER A 126 -21.04 -3.65 26.50
CA SER A 126 -19.95 -3.25 27.39
C SER A 126 -18.71 -4.15 27.20
N GLY A 127 -17.57 -3.56 26.85
CA GLY A 127 -16.28 -4.25 26.66
C GLY A 127 -16.02 -4.76 25.24
N GLU A 128 -16.88 -4.39 24.28
CA GLU A 128 -16.61 -4.52 22.85
C GLU A 128 -16.03 -3.18 22.36
N ASP A 129 -14.71 -3.14 22.14
CA ASP A 129 -13.98 -1.92 21.79
C ASP A 129 -13.19 -2.04 20.46
N CYS A 130 -13.36 -3.16 19.75
CA CYS A 130 -12.80 -3.41 18.42
C CYS A 130 -13.91 -3.84 17.45
N ALA A 131 -13.72 -3.64 16.15
CA ALA A 131 -14.68 -4.02 15.13
C ALA A 131 -14.16 -5.14 14.21
N VAL A 132 -15.07 -5.96 13.69
CA VAL A 132 -14.78 -7.01 12.71
C VAL A 132 -15.77 -6.97 11.55
N VAL A 133 -15.35 -7.50 10.40
CA VAL A 133 -16.21 -7.80 9.25
C VAL A 133 -16.15 -9.30 8.94
N GLY A 134 -17.29 -9.94 8.65
CA GLY A 134 -17.34 -11.38 8.43
C GLY A 134 -18.58 -11.85 7.67
N LEU A 135 -18.51 -13.07 7.14
CA LEU A 135 -19.62 -13.67 6.36
C LEU A 135 -20.85 -13.98 7.21
N ASP A 136 -20.67 -14.27 8.50
CA ASP A 136 -21.77 -14.57 9.43
C ASP A 136 -22.78 -13.39 9.52
N ASP A 137 -22.26 -12.17 9.36
CA ASP A 137 -23.03 -10.94 9.39
C ASP A 137 -23.21 -10.32 8.00
N ASN A 138 -23.07 -11.08 6.90
CA ASN A 138 -23.14 -10.56 5.51
C ASN A 138 -22.21 -9.36 5.24
N LEU A 139 -20.98 -9.40 5.75
CA LEU A 139 -20.01 -8.30 5.72
C LEU A 139 -20.44 -7.02 6.44
N TYR A 140 -21.44 -7.11 7.32
CA TYR A 140 -21.70 -6.02 8.24
C TYR A 140 -20.57 -5.93 9.28
N VAL A 141 -20.31 -4.71 9.74
CA VAL A 141 -19.28 -4.41 10.74
C VAL A 141 -19.85 -4.64 12.14
N SER A 142 -19.30 -5.61 12.86
CA SER A 142 -19.77 -6.01 14.18
C SER A 142 -18.78 -5.61 15.28
N PRO A 143 -19.25 -5.02 16.40
CA PRO A 143 -18.41 -4.77 17.56
C PRO A 143 -18.07 -6.09 18.27
N VAL A 144 -16.82 -6.22 18.74
CA VAL A 144 -16.30 -7.39 19.44
C VAL A 144 -15.32 -7.02 20.53
N ASN A 145 -15.06 -7.97 21.43
CA ASN A 145 -13.97 -7.83 22.39
C ASN A 145 -12.61 -7.99 21.68
N CYS A 146 -11.73 -7.01 21.84
CA CYS A 146 -10.40 -6.97 21.23
C CYS A 146 -9.47 -8.14 21.55
N VAL A 147 -9.76 -8.92 22.59
CA VAL A 147 -8.97 -10.11 22.98
C VAL A 147 -9.37 -11.37 22.22
N ASN A 148 -10.49 -11.33 21.50
CA ASN A 148 -10.93 -12.45 20.68
C ASN A 148 -9.99 -12.65 19.49
N THR A 149 -9.90 -13.88 19.01
CA THR A 149 -9.06 -14.22 17.87
C THR A 149 -9.88 -14.11 16.59
N PHE A 150 -9.50 -13.18 15.71
CA PHE A 150 -10.04 -13.02 14.36
C PHE A 150 -8.88 -12.84 13.37
N ALA A 151 -9.16 -13.01 12.08
CA ALA A 151 -8.23 -12.61 11.02
C ALA A 151 -7.90 -11.11 11.12
N LEU A 152 -6.85 -10.63 10.43
CA LEU A 152 -6.64 -9.19 10.25
C LEU A 152 -6.88 -8.84 8.79
N LEU A 153 -7.58 -7.74 8.53
CA LEU A 153 -7.73 -7.20 7.19
C LEU A 153 -6.83 -5.97 7.06
N CYS A 154 -5.81 -6.07 6.21
CA CYS A 154 -4.95 -4.93 5.88
C CYS A 154 -5.34 -4.36 4.51
N GLU A 155 -5.19 -3.06 4.33
CA GLU A 155 -5.39 -2.38 3.05
C GLU A 155 -4.10 -1.74 2.54
N LYS A 156 -4.06 -1.54 1.23
CA LYS A 156 -3.00 -0.82 0.54
C LYS A 156 -3.60 -0.15 -0.68
N ASP A 157 -3.71 1.18 -0.60
CA ASP A 157 -4.29 2.04 -1.63
C ASP A 157 -3.23 2.55 -2.64
N GLU A 158 -1.94 2.25 -2.39
CA GLU A 158 -0.85 2.49 -3.33
C GLU A 158 -0.28 1.15 -3.81
N LEU A 159 -0.76 0.67 -4.97
CA LEU A 159 -0.24 -0.51 -5.65
C LEU A 159 1.28 -0.38 -5.81
N PRO A 160 2.09 -1.19 -5.11
CA PRO A 160 3.51 -1.03 -5.17
C PRO A 160 4.00 -1.50 -6.53
N CYS A 161 5.05 -0.84 -6.97
CA CYS A 161 5.75 -1.18 -8.18
C CYS A 161 6.40 -2.56 -8.07
N GLU A 162 5.70 -3.61 -8.50
CA GLU A 162 6.25 -4.96 -8.53
C GLU A 162 6.68 -5.35 -9.96
N SER A 163 7.94 -5.74 -10.10
CA SER A 163 8.32 -6.67 -11.16
C SER A 163 9.36 -7.66 -10.65
N PRO A 164 9.26 -8.95 -11.02
CA PRO A 164 10.08 -10.02 -10.45
C PRO A 164 11.59 -9.86 -10.74
N ASN A 165 11.97 -8.94 -11.60
CA ASN A 165 13.35 -8.75 -12.05
C ASN A 165 13.93 -7.36 -11.74
N LEU A 166 13.14 -6.44 -11.17
CA LEU A 166 13.53 -5.05 -10.96
C LEU A 166 13.14 -4.56 -9.57
N TYR A 167 14.05 -3.84 -8.92
CA TYR A 167 13.80 -3.21 -7.62
C TYR A 167 13.27 -1.80 -7.86
N TYR A 168 12.04 -1.54 -7.43
CA TYR A 168 11.40 -0.24 -7.56
C TYR A 168 11.29 0.49 -6.22
N SER A 169 11.08 1.79 -6.31
CA SER A 169 10.43 2.61 -5.28
C SER A 169 9.18 3.26 -5.87
N ASN A 170 8.15 3.42 -5.05
CA ASN A 170 6.99 4.23 -5.41
C ASN A 170 7.44 5.69 -5.53
N TYR A 171 6.89 6.41 -6.50
CA TYR A 171 7.17 7.82 -6.74
C TYR A 171 5.95 8.49 -7.37
N ASP A 172 5.20 9.31 -6.62
CA ASP A 172 4.09 10.15 -7.13
C ASP A 172 3.16 9.42 -8.13
N GLY A 173 2.62 8.27 -7.70
CA GLY A 173 1.76 7.42 -8.56
C GLY A 173 2.48 6.82 -9.78
N SER A 174 3.81 6.70 -9.73
CA SER A 174 4.68 6.10 -10.74
C SER A 174 5.73 5.19 -10.11
N CYS A 175 6.43 4.41 -10.95
CA CYS A 175 7.40 3.44 -10.49
C CYS A 175 8.83 3.83 -10.84
N LEU A 176 9.66 4.08 -9.83
CA LEU A 176 11.05 4.45 -10.03
C LEU A 176 11.97 3.24 -9.88
N ALA A 177 12.75 2.92 -10.91
CA ALA A 177 13.75 1.86 -10.84
C ALA A 177 15.14 2.31 -11.32
N VAL A 178 16.16 1.74 -10.70
CA VAL A 178 17.53 1.78 -11.21
C VAL A 178 17.78 0.52 -12.04
N LEU A 179 17.88 0.66 -13.35
CA LEU A 179 18.20 -0.45 -14.24
C LEU A 179 19.68 -0.80 -14.13
N LYS A 180 19.95 -2.05 -13.76
CA LYS A 180 21.28 -2.59 -13.50
C LYS A 180 22.07 -3.02 -14.74
N ASP A 181 21.67 -2.56 -15.92
CA ASP A 181 22.37 -2.90 -17.15
C ASP A 181 23.26 -1.74 -17.59
N TYR A 182 24.52 -2.06 -17.89
CA TYR A 182 25.47 -1.14 -18.51
C TYR A 182 24.95 -0.72 -19.88
N LYS A 183 24.40 0.49 -19.99
CA LYS A 183 23.89 1.00 -21.27
C LYS A 183 24.38 2.43 -21.51
N SER A 184 24.54 2.79 -22.79
CA SER A 184 24.72 4.19 -23.17
C SER A 184 23.45 4.98 -22.88
N TYR A 185 23.56 6.31 -22.88
CA TYR A 185 22.41 7.18 -22.73
C TYR A 185 21.34 6.91 -23.82
N GLU A 186 21.74 6.70 -25.07
CA GLU A 186 20.81 6.40 -26.17
C GLU A 186 20.13 5.04 -26.01
N ASN A 187 20.85 4.06 -25.46
CA ASN A 187 20.28 2.75 -25.17
C ASN A 187 19.33 2.82 -23.98
N GLY A 188 19.58 3.68 -23.00
CA GLY A 188 18.67 3.91 -21.88
C GLY A 188 17.33 4.48 -22.31
N LEU A 189 17.35 5.42 -23.26
CA LEU A 189 16.15 5.98 -23.87
C LEU A 189 15.22 4.95 -24.52
N THR A 190 15.81 3.89 -25.10
CA THR A 190 15.07 2.87 -25.87
C THR A 190 14.84 1.58 -25.10
N SER A 191 15.51 1.40 -23.96
CA SER A 191 15.47 0.20 -23.12
C SER A 191 14.45 0.25 -21.98
N CYS A 192 13.62 1.28 -21.94
CA CYS A 192 12.55 1.42 -20.96
C CYS A 192 11.24 0.92 -21.61
N PRO A 193 10.90 -0.38 -21.50
CA PRO A 193 9.56 -0.80 -21.87
C PRO A 193 8.57 -0.08 -20.94
N ASP A 194 7.70 0.74 -21.53
CA ASP A 194 6.62 1.45 -20.83
C ASP A 194 7.05 2.52 -19.81
N GLY A 195 8.26 3.07 -19.94
CA GLY A 195 8.75 4.17 -19.10
C GLY A 195 9.68 5.15 -19.79
N HIS A 196 10.17 6.12 -19.03
CA HIS A 196 11.07 7.16 -19.50
C HIS A 196 12.15 7.48 -18.47
N LEU A 197 13.23 8.13 -18.89
CA LEU A 197 14.28 8.55 -17.97
C LEU A 197 13.75 9.61 -16.99
N MET A 198 13.96 9.41 -15.68
CA MET A 198 13.38 10.28 -14.65
C MET A 198 13.88 11.73 -14.78
N LYS A 199 12.99 12.69 -14.55
CA LYS A 199 13.32 14.12 -14.46
C LYS A 199 13.51 14.50 -12.99
N VAL A 200 14.72 14.90 -12.62
CA VAL A 200 15.04 15.37 -11.26
C VAL A 200 15.08 16.89 -11.26
N LYS A 201 14.05 17.56 -10.75
CA LYS A 201 13.83 19.01 -10.83
C LYS A 201 13.89 19.72 -9.46
N ASN A 202 13.55 19.03 -8.38
CA ASN A 202 13.48 19.60 -7.03
C ASN A 202 14.13 18.68 -5.98
N GLU A 203 14.10 19.09 -4.70
CA GLU A 203 14.70 18.32 -3.59
C GLU A 203 13.92 17.04 -3.25
N SER A 204 12.59 17.04 -3.37
CA SER A 204 11.77 15.83 -3.19
C SER A 204 12.15 14.76 -4.21
N ASP A 205 12.33 15.13 -5.48
CA ASP A 205 12.79 14.21 -6.52
C ASP A 205 14.15 13.58 -6.17
N LEU A 206 15.03 14.30 -5.46
CA LEU A 206 16.35 13.79 -5.05
C LEU A 206 16.27 12.77 -3.92
N GLU A 207 15.37 12.96 -2.96
CA GLU A 207 15.15 12.02 -1.85
C GLU A 207 14.69 10.66 -2.38
N GLU A 208 13.79 10.68 -3.36
CA GLU A 208 13.25 9.46 -3.98
C GLU A 208 14.29 8.75 -4.84
N VAL A 209 15.13 9.50 -5.54
CA VAL A 209 16.30 8.91 -6.22
C VAL A 209 17.25 8.25 -5.24
N ALA A 210 17.50 8.87 -4.09
CA ALA A 210 18.34 8.28 -3.05
C ALA A 210 17.72 6.99 -2.49
N GLN A 211 16.40 6.96 -2.30
CA GLN A 211 15.67 5.77 -1.87
C GLN A 211 15.74 4.64 -2.91
N ALA A 212 15.53 4.96 -4.20
CA ALA A 212 15.67 4.01 -5.29
C ALA A 212 17.10 3.44 -5.38
N PHE A 213 18.12 4.26 -5.12
CA PHE A 213 19.52 3.81 -5.07
C PHE A 213 19.77 2.87 -3.90
N PHE A 214 19.23 3.20 -2.73
CA PHE A 214 19.34 2.38 -1.52
C PHE A 214 18.69 1.02 -1.72
N ASN A 215 17.44 1.00 -2.19
CA ASN A 215 16.69 -0.22 -2.51
C ASN A 215 17.40 -1.06 -3.58
N GLY A 216 17.90 -0.39 -4.61
CA GLY A 216 18.70 -0.98 -5.67
C GLY A 216 20.09 -1.45 -5.22
N ARG A 217 20.54 -1.19 -3.98
CA ARG A 217 21.92 -1.43 -3.51
C ARG A 217 22.96 -0.90 -4.51
N PHE A 218 22.71 0.31 -5.00
CA PHE A 218 23.46 0.90 -6.10
C PHE A 218 24.56 1.83 -5.58
N PHE A 219 25.74 1.76 -6.21
CA PHE A 219 26.88 2.65 -5.94
C PHE A 219 27.42 3.18 -7.27
N GLY A 220 27.15 4.45 -7.59
CA GLY A 220 27.64 5.09 -8.83
C GLY A 220 26.77 6.25 -9.31
N GLY A 221 26.93 6.61 -10.58
CA GLY A 221 26.09 7.59 -11.27
C GLY A 221 25.08 6.92 -12.19
N VAL A 222 23.88 7.48 -12.27
CA VAL A 222 22.83 7.10 -13.22
C VAL A 222 22.65 8.18 -14.27
N TYR A 223 22.21 7.79 -15.46
CA TYR A 223 21.61 8.70 -16.42
C TYR A 223 20.19 9.03 -15.97
N ILE A 224 19.90 10.32 -15.96
CA ILE A 224 18.56 10.89 -15.79
C ILE A 224 18.08 11.44 -17.13
N GLY A 225 16.83 11.88 -17.23
CA GLY A 225 16.22 12.39 -18.44
C GLY A 225 16.72 13.77 -18.89
N LEU A 226 17.99 14.12 -18.71
CA LEU A 226 18.55 15.43 -19.00
C LEU A 226 19.63 15.35 -20.09
N GLU A 227 19.43 16.05 -21.20
CA GLU A 227 20.39 16.11 -22.31
C GLU A 227 20.63 17.55 -22.81
N LYS A 228 21.72 17.74 -23.54
CA LYS A 228 22.05 19.02 -24.16
C LYS A 228 21.69 19.01 -25.65
N LYS A 229 20.63 19.73 -26.03
CA LYS A 229 20.28 19.98 -27.45
C LYS A 229 20.52 21.45 -27.80
N ASN A 230 21.16 21.69 -28.94
CA ASN A 230 21.45 23.04 -29.46
C ASN A 230 22.11 23.97 -28.42
N GLY A 231 23.03 23.42 -27.62
CA GLY A 231 23.75 24.18 -26.60
C GLY A 231 23.00 24.39 -25.28
N LYS A 232 21.71 23.99 -25.18
CA LYS A 232 20.89 24.14 -23.97
C LYS A 232 20.56 22.79 -23.35
N TRP A 233 20.61 22.72 -22.03
CA TRP A 233 20.14 21.57 -21.27
C TRP A 233 18.62 21.56 -21.25
N GLN A 234 18.02 20.41 -21.49
CA GLN A 234 16.58 20.21 -21.47
C GLN A 234 16.24 18.78 -21.07
N TYR A 235 15.09 18.61 -20.43
CA TYR A 235 14.59 17.26 -20.17
C TYR A 235 14.01 16.67 -21.45
N ILE A 236 14.36 15.42 -21.71
CA ILE A 236 13.71 14.59 -22.73
C ILE A 236 12.30 14.25 -22.26
N SER A 237 11.37 14.21 -23.22
CA SER A 237 9.94 14.05 -22.97
C SER A 237 9.62 12.70 -22.30
N GLY A 238 8.56 12.78 -21.50
CA GLY A 238 7.87 11.79 -20.69
C GLY A 238 6.66 12.55 -20.15
#